data_AF-X6G3J7-F1
#
_entry.id   AF-X6G3J7-F1
#
_cell.length_a   1.000
_cell.length_b   1.000
_cell.length_c   1.000
_cell.angle_alpha   90.00
_cell.angle_beta   90.00
_cell.angle_gamma   90.00
#
_symmetry.space_group_name_H-M   'P 1'
#
loop_
_entity.id
_entity.type
_entity.pdbx_description
1 polymer ?
#
loop_
_entity_poly.entity_id
_entity_poly.type
_entity_poly.pdbx_seq_one_letter_code
_entity_poly.pdbx_strand_id
1 'polypeptide(L)'
;MSSKDDPFGPAGKTVIRAPRRAEKSAPDPHRAVADGGRPGPSPVKDSTVFDPVARHAPPGWTSGTVIYQGADPGAAAATGSVAAPGIQQEILLHATDSVRYSAANQILAAAAPLLMLFGQLRLMAVERQAEQLAEHVAEAIEKFDRTMEKAGVPEEDARIAKFALCETADDLIGNLPWPQTDAWAQHSMLSQFFHVVPTGSGFYQALNKILAAPEAHYDLLELMHACLSLGFEGQYRGLAREDNNLERVRRDVYETLRYFRARADDDISPHWQSLAVSSLQSSARLPLWVIAAAASALLTAAFFALRVIITNEGDTLAGRLLALDPSMPVAIERASVMPSAAPVKIAPPVAPTRSQIDRIHAALAKTIARGGLIVGTQGRFIIVEINNVLLFPSGRAEIKPEFGPIAADIAAALEPEPGPIMIVGHTDNVKPRKSSPFKSNFDLSIARAKAVAAVMAPRFSKPSRITVDGKGEDEPIADNATPEGRAQNRRVDLMIPKEETL
;
A
#
# COMPACT_ATOMS: atom_id res chain seq x y z
N MET A 1 -13.86 -31.76 44.88
CA MET A 1 -13.53 -32.92 44.01
C MET A 1 -12.78 -32.39 42.81
N SER A 2 -11.71 -33.10 42.46
CA SER A 2 -10.71 -32.77 41.44
C SER A 2 -11.16 -33.13 40.03
N SER A 3 -10.69 -32.36 39.05
CA SER A 3 -10.19 -32.80 37.73
C SER A 3 -9.73 -31.51 37.01
N LYS A 4 -8.47 -31.19 36.71
CA LYS A 4 -7.25 -31.98 36.41
C LYS A 4 -7.56 -33.13 35.48
N ASP A 5 -7.82 -32.79 34.22
CA ASP A 5 -7.26 -33.38 33.00
C ASP A 5 -8.07 -32.91 31.78
N ASP A 6 -7.75 -31.72 31.26
CA ASP A 6 -8.15 -31.31 29.90
C ASP A 6 -6.87 -31.11 29.06
N PRO A 7 -6.54 -32.05 28.16
CA PRO A 7 -5.36 -31.97 27.31
C PRO A 7 -5.57 -31.21 25.98
N PHE A 8 -6.67 -30.47 25.79
CA PHE A 8 -6.96 -29.77 24.51
C PHE A 8 -7.27 -28.27 24.61
N GLY A 9 -6.80 -27.57 25.65
CA GLY A 9 -6.88 -26.10 25.73
C GLY A 9 -5.88 -25.39 24.79
N PRO A 10 -6.29 -24.39 23.98
CA PRO A 10 -5.41 -23.72 23.03
C PRO A 10 -4.32 -22.88 23.72
N ALA A 11 -3.07 -23.17 23.38
CA ALA A 11 -1.90 -22.44 23.85
C ALA A 11 -1.78 -21.05 23.22
N GLY A 12 -1.43 -20.04 24.05
CA GLY A 12 -0.73 -18.84 23.59
C GLY A 12 -1.57 -17.56 23.44
N LYS A 13 -1.98 -16.95 24.56
CA LYS A 13 -2.18 -15.49 24.63
C LYS A 13 -1.48 -14.92 25.85
N THR A 14 -0.34 -14.28 25.63
CA THR A 14 0.37 -13.50 26.65
C THR A 14 -0.43 -12.23 26.94
N VAL A 15 -1.10 -12.20 28.09
CA VAL A 15 -1.77 -11.00 28.62
C VAL A 15 -0.79 -10.30 29.54
N ILE A 16 -0.21 -9.18 29.09
CA ILE A 16 0.61 -8.30 29.94
C ILE A 16 -0.35 -7.45 30.77
N ARG A 17 -0.35 -7.69 32.09
CA ARG A 17 -1.14 -6.98 33.09
C ARG A 17 -0.27 -5.88 33.70
N ALA A 18 -0.65 -4.61 33.54
CA ALA A 18 0.03 -3.49 34.19
C ALA A 18 -0.17 -3.53 35.72
N PRO A 19 0.84 -3.19 36.55
CA PRO A 19 0.70 -3.22 38.00
C PRO A 19 -0.09 -2.01 38.52
N ARG A 20 -1.01 -2.28 39.46
CA ARG A 20 -1.77 -1.30 40.25
C ARG A 20 -0.84 -0.33 40.98
N ARG A 21 -1.18 0.96 40.90
CA ARG A 21 -0.61 2.04 41.71
C ARG A 21 -1.04 1.84 43.17
N ALA A 22 -0.08 1.62 44.06
CA ALA A 22 -0.30 1.53 45.50
C ALA A 22 -0.76 2.89 46.05
N GLU A 23 -1.74 2.83 46.96
CA GLU A 23 -2.30 3.98 47.67
C GLU A 23 -1.27 4.65 48.59
N LYS A 24 -1.35 5.98 48.65
CA LYS A 24 -0.63 6.83 49.60
C LYS A 24 -1.03 6.48 51.03
N SER A 25 -0.05 6.24 51.89
CA SER A 25 -0.19 6.30 53.35
C SER A 25 0.40 7.62 53.86
N ALA A 26 -0.31 8.27 54.79
CA ALA A 26 0.04 9.56 55.41
C ALA A 26 1.26 9.45 56.36
N PRO A 27 1.94 10.58 56.71
CA PRO A 27 3.19 10.57 57.47
C PRO A 27 2.94 10.64 58.98
N ASP A 28 3.83 10.01 59.76
CA ASP A 28 3.93 10.19 61.21
C ASP A 28 5.25 10.94 61.55
N PRO A 29 5.26 11.90 62.50
CA PRO A 29 6.37 12.80 62.75
C PRO A 29 7.34 12.26 63.82
N HIS A 30 8.57 12.78 63.78
CA HIS A 30 9.67 12.62 64.75
C HIS A 30 10.60 11.41 64.58
N ARG A 31 11.78 11.63 63.96
CA ARG A 31 13.08 11.45 64.64
C ARG A 31 14.25 12.10 63.87
N ALA A 32 15.20 12.60 64.64
CA ALA A 32 16.32 13.44 64.24
C ALA A 32 17.65 12.67 64.07
N VAL A 33 18.46 13.14 63.09
CA VAL A 33 19.95 13.27 63.02
C VAL A 33 20.85 12.02 63.13
N ALA A 34 21.63 11.73 62.07
CA ALA A 34 23.12 11.79 62.02
C ALA A 34 23.74 10.95 60.87
N ASP A 35 24.47 11.67 60.00
CA ASP A 35 25.78 11.41 59.36
C ASP A 35 26.18 10.09 58.63
N GLY A 36 26.86 10.28 57.49
CA GLY A 36 27.95 9.43 56.98
C GLY A 36 27.66 8.32 55.97
N GLY A 37 28.05 8.53 54.69
CA GLY A 37 28.45 7.42 53.79
C GLY A 37 28.00 7.51 52.33
N ARG A 38 28.91 7.95 51.43
CA ARG A 38 28.82 7.71 49.97
C ARG A 38 29.05 6.23 49.65
N PRO A 39 28.42 5.68 48.59
CA PRO A 39 29.19 5.48 47.35
C PRO A 39 28.41 5.59 46.02
N GLY A 40 29.10 6.07 44.98
CA GLY A 40 29.04 5.54 43.59
C GLY A 40 27.94 6.03 42.63
N PRO A 41 28.28 6.61 41.45
CA PRO A 41 27.30 7.09 40.47
C PRO A 41 26.79 5.96 39.56
N SER A 42 25.47 5.89 39.37
CA SER A 42 24.84 5.14 38.28
C SER A 42 24.60 6.05 37.07
N PRO A 43 24.59 5.52 35.84
CA PRO A 43 24.81 6.30 34.62
C PRO A 43 23.57 7.11 34.24
N VAL A 44 23.77 8.42 34.14
CA VAL A 44 22.84 9.39 33.55
C VAL A 44 22.81 9.15 32.05
N LYS A 45 21.62 8.90 31.50
CA LYS A 45 21.34 8.97 30.06
C LYS A 45 20.63 10.28 29.80
N ASP A 46 21.41 11.26 29.37
CA ASP A 46 21.07 12.47 28.61
C ASP A 46 19.69 13.09 28.85
N SER A 47 19.54 13.71 30.02
CA SER A 47 18.69 14.89 30.17
C SER A 47 19.55 16.11 29.86
N THR A 48 19.24 16.84 28.78
CA THR A 48 19.83 18.15 28.51
C THR A 48 19.27 19.14 29.53
N VAL A 49 19.83 19.10 30.74
CA VAL A 49 19.65 20.10 31.78
C VAL A 49 20.58 21.27 31.42
N PHE A 50 19.98 22.42 31.12
CA PHE A 50 20.71 23.65 30.91
C PHE A 50 21.18 24.16 32.28
N ASP A 51 22.49 24.20 32.49
CA ASP A 51 23.14 24.68 33.71
C ASP A 51 23.25 26.22 33.67
N PRO A 52 22.71 26.99 34.66
CA PRO A 52 22.58 28.43 34.56
C PRO A 52 23.80 29.19 35.10
N VAL A 53 25.02 28.78 34.74
CA VAL A 53 26.23 29.53 35.08
C VAL A 53 27.24 29.52 33.91
N ALA A 54 26.85 30.13 32.80
CA ALA A 54 27.80 30.60 31.81
C ALA A 54 27.30 31.95 31.27
N ARG A 55 27.92 33.03 31.75
CA ARG A 55 27.93 34.30 31.03
C ARG A 55 28.56 33.99 29.67
N HIS A 56 27.81 34.24 28.60
CA HIS A 56 28.11 34.30 27.16
C HIS A 56 26.95 33.65 26.38
N ALA A 57 25.93 34.48 26.11
CA ALA A 57 24.84 34.10 25.21
C ALA A 57 25.39 33.98 23.76
N PRO A 58 24.98 32.97 22.99
CA PRO A 58 25.33 32.88 21.56
C PRO A 58 24.65 34.02 20.78
N PRO A 59 25.33 34.62 19.78
CA PRO A 59 24.75 35.71 19.01
C PRO A 59 23.67 35.15 18.07
N GLY A 60 22.44 35.66 18.17
CA GLY A 60 21.40 35.45 17.16
C GLY A 60 20.00 35.08 17.63
N TRP A 61 19.75 34.92 18.93
CA TRP A 61 18.40 34.65 19.46
C TRP A 61 18.04 35.66 20.55
N THR A 62 17.60 36.84 20.13
CA THR A 62 16.81 37.75 20.98
C THR A 62 15.35 37.58 20.60
N SER A 63 14.50 37.19 21.55
CA SER A 63 13.05 37.36 21.41
C SER A 63 12.80 38.80 21.00
N GLY A 64 12.09 38.99 19.90
CA GLY A 64 11.80 40.30 19.30
C GLY A 64 10.85 41.12 20.15
N THR A 65 11.34 41.59 21.28
CA THR A 65 10.89 42.83 21.91
C THR A 65 12.11 43.73 21.88
N VAL A 66 12.18 44.61 20.89
CA VAL A 66 13.20 45.66 20.85
C VAL A 66 12.91 46.57 22.03
N ILE A 67 13.57 46.33 23.16
CA ILE A 67 13.73 47.33 24.22
C ILE A 67 14.72 48.35 23.64
N TYR A 68 14.19 49.47 23.15
CA TYR A 68 15.03 50.63 22.89
C TYR A 68 15.48 51.18 24.24
N GLN A 69 16.65 50.73 24.70
CA GLN A 69 17.32 51.31 25.83
C GLN A 69 17.77 52.71 25.40
N GLY A 70 17.08 53.73 25.89
CA GLY A 70 17.35 55.13 25.56
C GLY A 70 18.84 55.44 25.74
N ALA A 71 19.44 56.04 24.70
CA ALA A 71 20.80 56.52 24.78
C ALA A 71 20.91 57.62 25.85
N ASP A 72 21.96 57.54 26.67
CA ASP A 72 22.33 58.57 27.65
C ASP A 72 22.36 59.97 27.00
N PRO A 73 21.77 61.00 27.62
CA PRO A 73 21.86 62.37 27.13
C PRO A 73 23.24 62.94 27.48
N GLY A 74 24.28 62.53 26.75
CA GLY A 74 25.65 62.96 27.02
C GLY A 74 26.64 62.86 25.86
N ALA A 75 26.27 62.28 24.71
CA ALA A 75 27.19 62.10 23.60
C ALA A 75 26.60 62.62 22.28
N ALA A 76 26.33 63.93 22.22
CA ALA A 76 26.04 64.62 20.97
C ALA A 76 27.27 65.41 20.51
N ALA A 77 28.16 64.75 19.77
CA ALA A 77 29.07 65.44 18.87
C ALA A 77 29.49 64.53 17.72
N ALA A 78 29.12 64.96 16.51
CA ALA A 78 29.68 64.58 15.23
C ALA A 78 29.53 63.11 14.79
N THR A 79 28.47 62.84 14.03
CA THR A 79 28.55 62.20 12.70
C THR A 79 27.16 62.28 12.06
N GLY A 80 27.09 62.89 10.87
CA GLY A 80 25.87 62.93 10.07
C GLY A 80 25.51 61.52 9.64
N SER A 81 24.58 60.89 10.35
CA SER A 81 23.93 59.66 9.92
C SER A 81 22.82 60.05 8.96
N VAL A 82 22.99 59.73 7.68
CA VAL A 82 21.91 59.81 6.68
C VAL A 82 20.89 58.75 7.10
N ALA A 83 19.78 59.19 7.71
CA ALA A 83 18.65 58.34 8.02
C ALA A 83 18.20 57.66 6.72
N ALA A 84 18.16 56.33 6.72
CA ALA A 84 17.55 55.58 5.63
C ALA A 84 16.12 56.13 5.43
N PRO A 85 15.65 56.34 4.18
CA PRO A 85 14.30 56.85 3.96
C PRO A 85 13.32 55.85 4.55
N GLY A 86 12.61 56.27 5.60
CA GLY A 86 11.54 55.46 6.19
C GLY A 86 10.52 55.10 5.10
N ILE A 87 9.97 53.89 5.16
CA ILE A 87 8.85 53.53 4.30
C ILE A 87 7.72 54.52 4.61
N GLN A 88 7.15 55.14 3.58
CA GLN A 88 6.02 56.06 3.74
C GLN A 88 4.83 55.29 4.33
N GLN A 89 4.20 55.86 5.36
CA GLN A 89 3.08 55.24 6.08
C GLN A 89 1.98 54.73 5.15
N GLU A 90 1.67 55.50 4.11
CA GLU A 90 0.67 55.17 3.08
C GLU A 90 0.91 53.80 2.41
N ILE A 91 2.17 53.43 2.16
CA ILE A 91 2.52 52.13 1.56
C ILE A 91 2.17 50.97 2.50
N LEU A 92 2.32 51.18 3.81
CA LEU A 92 1.99 50.16 4.82
C LEU A 92 0.48 50.03 5.02
N LEU A 93 -0.24 51.16 5.02
CA LEU A 93 -1.70 51.16 5.13
C LEU A 93 -2.34 50.33 4.00
N HIS A 94 -1.82 50.46 2.77
CA HIS A 94 -2.32 49.71 1.60
C HIS A 94 -1.73 48.31 1.42
N ALA A 95 -0.72 47.91 2.21
CA ALA A 95 -0.05 46.62 2.04
C ALA A 95 -0.98 45.42 2.27
N THR A 96 -2.04 45.59 3.07
CA THR A 96 -2.96 44.51 3.43
C THR A 96 -4.16 44.39 2.49
N ASP A 97 -4.42 45.38 1.62
CA ASP A 97 -5.60 45.42 0.73
C ASP A 97 -5.63 44.26 -0.28
N SER A 98 -4.45 43.76 -0.67
CA SER A 98 -4.31 42.68 -1.66
C SER A 98 -4.23 41.28 -1.05
N VAL A 99 -4.12 41.16 0.28
CA VAL A 99 -3.90 39.89 0.95
C VAL A 99 -5.24 39.21 1.24
N ARG A 100 -5.48 38.06 0.61
CA ARG A 100 -6.62 37.20 0.93
C ARG A 100 -6.27 36.28 2.09
N TYR A 101 -6.96 36.44 3.20
CA TYR A 101 -6.86 35.58 4.38
C TYR A 101 -7.97 34.54 4.38
N SER A 102 -7.62 33.30 4.70
CA SER A 102 -8.56 32.19 4.89
C SER A 102 -8.32 31.63 6.29
N ALA A 103 -9.13 32.06 7.26
CA ALA A 103 -9.15 31.45 8.59
C ALA A 103 -10.45 30.66 8.75
N ALA A 104 -10.38 29.52 9.44
CA ALA A 104 -11.56 28.72 9.77
C ALA A 104 -12.52 29.50 10.69
N ASN A 105 -11.96 30.34 11.54
CA ASN A 105 -12.67 31.27 12.41
C ASN A 105 -13.00 32.57 11.66
N GLN A 106 -14.29 32.89 11.58
CA GLN A 106 -14.79 34.05 10.84
C GLN A 106 -14.43 35.38 11.52
N ILE A 107 -14.45 35.42 12.86
CA ILE A 107 -14.06 36.61 13.64
C ILE A 107 -12.59 36.93 13.40
N LEU A 108 -11.73 35.93 13.49
CA LEU A 108 -10.30 36.08 13.24
C LEU A 108 -10.01 36.46 11.77
N ALA A 109 -10.73 35.86 10.81
CA ALA A 109 -10.63 36.24 9.41
C ALA A 109 -10.93 37.73 9.23
N ALA A 110 -12.08 38.22 9.73
CA ALA A 110 -12.45 39.62 9.61
C ALA A 110 -11.44 40.57 10.28
N ALA A 111 -10.83 40.16 11.40
CA ALA A 111 -9.84 40.94 12.13
C ALA A 111 -8.43 40.92 11.52
N ALA A 112 -8.14 40.02 10.57
CA ALA A 112 -6.80 39.80 10.04
C ALA A 112 -6.11 41.07 9.51
N PRO A 113 -6.77 41.98 8.75
CA PRO A 113 -6.12 43.22 8.29
C PRO A 113 -5.59 44.09 9.45
N LEU A 114 -6.38 44.24 10.52
CA LEU A 114 -6.00 45.00 11.71
C LEU A 114 -4.83 44.34 12.44
N LEU A 115 -4.89 43.03 12.66
CA LEU A 115 -3.83 42.29 13.35
C LEU A 115 -2.50 42.33 12.57
N MET A 116 -2.57 42.25 11.23
CA MET A 116 -1.38 42.38 10.38
C MET A 116 -0.80 43.80 10.45
N LEU A 117 -1.64 44.83 10.38
CA LEU A 117 -1.21 46.23 10.50
C LEU A 117 -0.50 46.45 11.85
N PHE A 118 -1.11 46.02 12.95
CA PHE A 118 -0.51 46.12 14.29
C PHE A 118 0.85 45.40 14.38
N GLY A 119 0.97 44.21 13.78
CA GLY A 119 2.23 43.48 13.70
C GLY A 119 3.31 44.22 12.89
N GLN A 120 2.93 44.82 11.76
CA GLN A 120 3.85 45.59 10.91
C GLN A 120 4.34 46.87 11.61
N LEU A 121 3.45 47.59 12.29
CA LEU A 121 3.78 48.81 13.04
C LEU A 121 4.79 48.56 14.17
N ARG A 122 4.77 47.37 14.77
CA ARG A 122 5.77 46.95 15.77
C ARG A 122 7.14 46.64 15.17
N LEU A 123 7.19 46.13 13.93
CA LEU A 123 8.43 45.63 13.32
C LEU A 123 9.14 46.68 12.46
N MET A 124 8.40 47.63 11.88
CA MET A 124 8.94 48.59 10.91
C MET A 124 9.09 49.99 11.51
N ALA A 125 10.21 50.64 11.19
CA ALA A 125 10.40 52.06 11.43
C ALA A 125 9.75 52.85 10.27
N VAL A 126 8.71 53.60 10.60
CA VAL A 126 7.85 54.35 9.67
C VAL A 126 7.83 55.79 10.15
N GLU A 127 7.75 56.76 9.24
CA GLU A 127 7.39 58.13 9.61
C GLU A 127 5.91 58.14 9.97
N ARG A 128 5.58 58.44 11.24
CA ARG A 128 4.24 58.21 11.79
C ARG A 128 3.44 59.50 11.91
N GLN A 129 2.23 59.49 11.36
CA GLN A 129 1.20 60.52 11.48
C GLN A 129 -0.02 59.88 12.15
N ALA A 130 -0.37 60.35 13.35
CA ALA A 130 -1.37 59.72 14.20
C ALA A 130 -2.78 59.87 13.62
N GLU A 131 -3.10 61.04 13.07
CA GLU A 131 -4.39 61.32 12.45
C GLU A 131 -4.69 60.38 11.28
N GLN A 132 -3.79 60.28 10.30
CA GLN A 132 -3.94 59.37 9.15
C GLN A 132 -3.99 57.90 9.56
N LEU A 133 -3.20 57.51 10.57
CA LEU A 133 -3.24 56.14 11.08
C LEU A 133 -4.58 55.84 11.77
N ALA A 134 -5.07 56.78 12.57
CA ALA A 134 -6.33 56.65 13.28
C ALA A 134 -7.52 56.56 12.34
N GLU A 135 -7.56 57.38 11.28
CA GLU A 135 -8.59 57.28 10.24
C GLU A 135 -8.59 55.89 9.60
N HIS A 136 -7.42 55.38 9.20
CA HIS A 136 -7.32 54.05 8.60
C HIS A 136 -7.72 52.92 9.57
N VAL A 137 -7.29 52.99 10.84
CA VAL A 137 -7.66 51.99 11.85
C VAL A 137 -9.17 52.06 12.13
N ALA A 138 -9.76 53.25 12.19
CA ALA A 138 -11.20 53.43 12.37
C ALA A 138 -11.99 52.83 11.19
N GLU A 139 -11.60 53.12 9.95
CA GLU A 139 -12.21 52.54 8.75
C GLU A 139 -12.12 51.01 8.73
N ALA A 140 -10.96 50.46 9.12
CA ALA A 140 -10.75 49.03 9.22
C ALA A 140 -11.62 48.39 10.33
N ILE A 141 -11.80 49.06 11.48
CA ILE A 141 -12.71 48.62 12.55
C ILE A 141 -14.17 48.64 12.09
N GLU A 142 -14.60 49.67 11.37
CA GLU A 142 -15.96 49.68 10.82
C GLU A 142 -16.18 48.61 9.74
N LYS A 143 -15.16 48.36 8.90
CA LYS A 143 -15.19 47.27 7.91
C LYS A 143 -15.27 45.91 8.60
N PHE A 144 -14.54 45.73 9.70
CA PHE A 144 -14.63 44.55 10.55
C PHE A 144 -16.06 44.38 11.07
N ASP A 145 -16.65 45.42 11.65
CA ASP A 145 -18.02 45.40 12.20
C ASP A 145 -19.06 44.97 11.16
N ARG A 146 -19.04 45.61 9.98
CA ARG A 146 -19.90 45.25 8.84
C ARG A 146 -19.68 43.82 8.34
N THR A 147 -18.46 43.29 8.47
CA THR A 147 -18.14 41.92 8.05
C THR A 147 -18.68 40.90 9.05
N MET A 148 -18.68 41.22 10.34
CA MET A 148 -19.27 40.39 11.40
C MET A 148 -20.78 40.27 11.28
N GLU A 149 -21.45 41.40 11.03
CA GLU A 149 -22.89 41.41 10.77
C GLU A 149 -23.25 40.52 9.56
N LYS A 150 -22.50 40.64 8.46
CA LYS A 150 -22.74 39.83 7.24
C LYS A 150 -22.46 38.34 7.43
N ALA A 151 -21.48 38.01 8.27
CA ALA A 151 -21.12 36.62 8.57
C ALA A 151 -22.12 35.94 9.52
N GLY A 152 -23.02 36.69 10.15
CA GLY A 152 -24.01 36.16 11.10
C GLY A 152 -23.43 35.85 12.47
N VAL A 153 -22.35 36.54 12.86
CA VAL A 153 -21.76 36.42 14.20
C VAL A 153 -22.73 37.02 15.24
N PRO A 154 -22.91 36.40 16.42
CA PRO A 154 -23.75 36.96 17.48
C PRO A 154 -23.36 38.41 17.83
N GLU A 155 -24.36 39.28 18.04
CA GLU A 155 -24.14 40.72 18.30
C GLU A 155 -23.25 40.95 19.54
N GLU A 156 -23.44 40.15 20.58
CA GLU A 156 -22.60 40.21 21.78
C GLU A 156 -21.12 39.93 21.47
N ASP A 157 -20.85 38.88 20.68
CA ASP A 157 -19.49 38.49 20.31
C ASP A 157 -18.85 39.52 19.38
N ALA A 158 -19.60 40.03 18.41
CA ALA A 158 -19.14 41.10 17.53
C ALA A 158 -18.78 42.36 18.31
N ARG A 159 -19.62 42.76 19.29
CA ARG A 159 -19.37 43.92 20.15
C ARG A 159 -18.14 43.74 21.02
N ILE A 160 -17.95 42.56 21.62
CA ILE A 160 -16.77 42.27 22.44
C ILE A 160 -15.51 42.19 21.57
N ALA A 161 -15.58 41.59 20.38
CA ALA A 161 -14.47 41.54 19.43
C ALA A 161 -14.03 42.95 19.01
N LYS A 162 -14.99 43.82 18.64
CA LYS A 162 -14.73 45.22 18.31
C LYS A 162 -14.08 45.96 19.47
N PHE A 163 -14.59 45.76 20.69
CA PHE A 163 -14.02 46.34 21.91
C PHE A 163 -12.57 45.87 22.14
N ALA A 164 -12.31 44.56 22.03
CA ALA A 164 -10.99 43.97 22.21
C ALA A 164 -9.98 44.51 21.19
N LEU A 165 -10.39 44.68 19.93
CA LEU A 165 -9.57 45.29 18.88
C LEU A 165 -9.27 46.78 19.14
N CYS A 166 -10.24 47.54 19.65
CA CYS A 166 -10.04 48.95 20.02
C CYS A 166 -9.03 49.10 21.18
N GLU A 167 -9.19 48.31 22.25
CA GLU A 167 -8.21 48.26 23.35
C GLU A 167 -6.83 47.82 22.86
N THR A 168 -6.77 46.84 21.95
CA THR A 168 -5.51 46.38 21.37
C THR A 168 -4.84 47.46 20.52
N ALA A 169 -5.62 48.19 19.72
CA ALA A 169 -5.12 49.31 18.94
C ALA A 169 -4.56 50.41 19.86
N ASP A 170 -5.32 50.81 20.88
CA ASP A 170 -4.91 51.87 21.79
C ASP A 170 -3.69 51.50 22.63
N ASP A 171 -3.57 50.23 23.07
CA ASP A 171 -2.42 49.73 23.80
C ASP A 171 -1.18 49.60 22.89
N LEU A 172 -1.31 49.05 21.69
CA LEU A 172 -0.14 48.85 20.82
C LEU A 172 0.32 50.16 20.18
N ILE A 173 -0.61 50.92 19.59
CA ILE A 173 -0.31 52.14 18.83
C ILE A 173 -0.02 53.30 19.77
N GLY A 174 -0.72 53.40 20.90
CA GLY A 174 -0.49 54.43 21.91
C GLY A 174 0.89 54.37 22.55
N ASN A 175 1.53 53.19 22.54
CA ASN A 175 2.88 52.99 23.08
C ASN A 175 3.99 53.04 22.02
N LEU A 176 3.67 53.37 20.77
CA LEU A 176 4.70 53.64 19.76
C LEU A 176 5.39 54.98 20.04
N PRO A 177 6.67 55.15 19.68
CA PRO A 177 7.32 56.45 19.75
C PRO A 177 6.70 57.39 18.71
N TRP A 178 6.13 58.50 19.20
CA TRP A 178 5.50 59.56 18.41
C TRP A 178 6.33 60.85 18.42
N PRO A 179 6.26 61.68 17.36
CA PRO A 179 6.78 63.06 17.41
C PRO A 179 6.10 63.86 18.53
N GLN A 180 6.81 64.79 19.18
CA GLN A 180 6.32 65.51 20.37
C GLN A 180 4.98 66.27 20.17
N THR A 181 4.60 66.56 18.93
CA THR A 181 3.40 67.32 18.57
C THR A 181 2.18 66.45 18.29
N ASP A 182 2.35 65.13 18.12
CA ASP A 182 1.32 64.25 17.59
C ASP A 182 1.05 63.09 18.56
N ALA A 183 -0.03 63.19 19.34
CA ALA A 183 -0.30 62.26 20.43
C ALA A 183 -1.49 61.35 20.09
N TRP A 184 -1.25 60.04 20.04
CA TRP A 184 -2.29 59.02 19.82
C TRP A 184 -3.46 59.11 20.80
N ALA A 185 -3.24 59.61 22.02
CA ALA A 185 -4.27 59.74 23.04
C ALA A 185 -5.51 60.54 22.58
N GLN A 186 -5.35 61.47 21.63
CA GLN A 186 -6.47 62.24 21.06
C GLN A 186 -7.31 61.44 20.07
N HIS A 187 -6.75 60.35 19.54
CA HIS A 187 -7.32 59.50 18.50
C HIS A 187 -7.60 58.07 19.00
N SER A 188 -7.92 57.93 20.30
CA SER A 188 -8.22 56.62 20.89
C SER A 188 -9.44 55.97 20.23
N MET A 189 -9.25 54.73 19.75
CA MET A 189 -10.31 53.93 19.14
C MET A 189 -11.41 53.60 20.15
N LEU A 190 -11.03 53.33 21.41
CA LEU A 190 -11.98 53.06 22.48
C LEU A 190 -12.85 54.29 22.79
N SER A 191 -12.23 55.47 22.84
CA SER A 191 -12.95 56.73 23.07
C SER A 191 -13.87 57.08 21.91
N GLN A 192 -13.43 56.83 20.68
CA GLN A 192 -14.21 57.10 19.47
C GLN A 192 -15.42 56.18 19.32
N PHE A 193 -15.25 54.86 19.49
CA PHE A 193 -16.32 53.88 19.22
C PHE A 193 -17.18 53.54 20.44
N PHE A 194 -16.61 53.57 21.65
CA PHE A 194 -17.30 53.17 22.87
C PHE A 194 -17.53 54.33 23.85
N HIS A 195 -16.96 55.51 23.59
CA HIS A 195 -17.04 56.66 24.50
C HIS A 195 -16.52 56.35 25.91
N VAL A 196 -15.52 55.46 26.00
CA VAL A 196 -14.88 55.03 27.25
C VAL A 196 -13.40 55.35 27.18
N VAL A 197 -12.84 55.80 28.30
CA VAL A 197 -11.40 56.05 28.43
C VAL A 197 -10.66 54.71 28.53
N PRO A 198 -9.56 54.50 27.77
CA PRO A 198 -8.76 53.27 27.85
C PRO A 198 -8.21 53.07 29.26
N THR A 199 -8.60 51.97 29.91
CA THR A 199 -8.08 51.57 31.23
C THR A 199 -7.14 50.38 31.15
N GLY A 200 -7.08 49.67 30.02
CA GLY A 200 -6.30 48.45 29.84
C GLY A 200 -6.85 47.22 30.58
N SER A 201 -7.91 47.37 31.38
CA SER A 201 -8.52 46.31 32.19
C SER A 201 -9.78 45.73 31.57
N GLY A 202 -10.46 46.48 30.69
CA GLY A 202 -11.70 46.05 30.04
C GLY A 202 -11.52 44.77 29.22
N PHE A 203 -10.39 44.63 28.53
CA PHE A 203 -10.05 43.41 27.79
C PHE A 203 -10.05 42.17 28.68
N TYR A 204 -9.39 42.24 29.85
CA TYR A 204 -9.31 41.10 30.77
C TYR A 204 -10.64 40.80 31.47
N GLN A 205 -11.47 41.82 31.70
CA GLN A 205 -12.84 41.63 32.17
C GLN A 205 -13.69 40.86 31.15
N ALA A 206 -13.61 41.25 29.87
CA ALA A 206 -14.26 40.53 28.77
C ALA A 206 -13.72 39.10 28.63
N LEU A 207 -12.41 38.92 28.72
CA LEU A 207 -11.76 37.61 28.66
C LEU A 207 -12.26 36.67 29.75
N ASN A 208 -12.31 37.16 31.00
CA ASN A 208 -12.81 36.36 32.13
C ASN A 208 -14.29 36.00 31.97
N LYS A 209 -15.10 36.89 31.37
CA LYS A 209 -16.51 36.59 31.05
C LYS A 209 -16.62 35.46 30.04
N ILE A 210 -15.81 35.50 28.97
CA ILE A 210 -15.78 34.51 27.90
C ILE A 210 -15.26 33.15 28.39
N LEU A 211 -14.22 33.15 29.25
CA LEU A 211 -13.65 31.95 29.85
C LEU A 211 -14.64 31.21 30.77
N ALA A 212 -15.75 31.84 31.17
CA ALA A 212 -16.84 31.15 31.88
C ALA A 212 -17.65 30.21 30.96
N ALA A 213 -17.68 30.49 29.65
CA ALA A 213 -18.39 29.69 28.64
C ALA A 213 -17.58 29.60 27.32
N PRO A 214 -16.38 29.00 27.34
CA PRO A 214 -15.43 29.03 26.22
C PRO A 214 -15.91 28.28 24.98
N GLU A 215 -16.80 27.28 25.13
CA GLU A 215 -17.38 26.54 24.01
C GLU A 215 -18.28 27.42 23.13
N ALA A 216 -19.09 28.28 23.76
CA ALA A 216 -20.02 29.16 23.05
C ALA A 216 -19.30 30.31 22.33
N HIS A 217 -18.15 30.72 22.86
CA HIS A 217 -17.40 31.89 22.42
C HIS A 217 -16.00 31.52 21.90
N TYR A 218 -15.84 30.31 21.37
CA TYR A 218 -14.54 29.77 20.94
C TYR A 218 -13.83 30.70 19.95
N ASP A 219 -14.56 31.13 18.91
CA ASP A 219 -14.03 31.96 17.83
C ASP A 219 -13.58 33.34 18.36
N LEU A 220 -14.29 33.88 19.34
CA LEU A 220 -13.93 35.13 20.01
C LEU A 220 -12.70 34.97 20.91
N LEU A 221 -12.63 33.86 21.67
CA LEU A 221 -11.49 33.54 22.52
C LEU A 221 -10.20 33.40 21.71
N GLU A 222 -10.28 32.85 20.49
CA GLU A 222 -9.15 32.74 19.58
C GLU A 222 -8.68 34.12 19.08
N LEU A 223 -9.59 35.06 18.79
CA LEU A 223 -9.22 36.45 18.50
C LEU A 223 -8.50 37.10 19.68
N MET A 224 -9.03 36.95 20.90
CA MET A 224 -8.40 37.53 22.10
C MET A 224 -7.01 36.91 22.36
N HIS A 225 -6.84 35.61 22.11
CA HIS A 225 -5.53 34.97 22.14
C HIS A 225 -4.57 35.55 21.08
N ALA A 226 -5.07 35.86 19.88
CA ALA A 226 -4.27 36.51 18.84
C ALA A 226 -3.80 37.90 19.27
N CYS A 227 -4.67 38.71 19.89
CA CYS A 227 -4.30 40.02 20.47
C CYS A 227 -3.20 39.90 21.54
N LEU A 228 -3.34 38.96 22.48
CA LEU A 228 -2.33 38.69 23.50
C LEU A 228 -1.00 38.24 22.88
N SER A 229 -1.05 37.37 21.87
CA SER A 229 0.14 36.88 21.17
C SER A 229 0.83 37.97 20.35
N LEU A 230 0.06 38.95 19.89
CA LEU A 230 0.56 40.13 19.18
C LEU A 230 1.21 41.16 20.11
N GLY A 231 1.13 40.98 21.43
CA GLY A 231 1.79 41.82 22.43
C GLY A 231 0.87 42.82 23.11
N PHE A 232 -0.45 42.59 23.13
CA PHE A 232 -1.34 43.33 24.01
C PHE A 232 -0.96 43.05 25.48
N GLU A 233 -0.68 44.12 26.24
CA GLU A 233 -0.30 44.04 27.66
C GLU A 233 -1.39 44.62 28.56
N GLY A 234 -2.10 45.66 28.11
CA GLY A 234 -3.17 46.33 28.85
C GLY A 234 -2.75 46.68 30.28
N GLN A 235 -3.53 46.24 31.27
CA GLN A 235 -3.27 46.50 32.69
C GLN A 235 -1.94 45.93 33.23
N TYR A 236 -1.29 45.00 32.51
CA TYR A 236 -0.02 44.40 32.93
C TYR A 236 1.22 45.19 32.45
N ARG A 237 1.03 46.24 31.65
CA ARG A 237 2.11 47.02 31.04
C ARG A 237 3.00 47.69 32.10
N GLY A 238 4.32 47.55 31.94
CA GLY A 238 5.33 48.21 32.80
C GLY A 238 5.53 47.59 34.19
N LEU A 239 4.90 46.45 34.48
CA LEU A 239 5.00 45.77 35.76
C LEU A 239 5.99 44.60 35.68
N ALA A 240 7.26 44.84 35.99
CA ALA A 240 8.38 43.89 35.84
C ALA A 240 8.23 42.51 36.54
N ARG A 241 7.25 42.32 37.45
CA ARG A 241 6.93 41.02 38.08
C ARG A 241 5.75 40.31 37.43
N GLU A 242 4.96 41.03 36.64
CA GLU A 242 3.70 40.58 36.07
C GLU A 242 3.82 40.15 34.60
N ASP A 243 5.00 40.28 33.99
CA ASP A 243 5.32 39.60 32.72
C ASP A 243 5.01 38.09 32.82
N ASN A 244 5.29 37.49 33.98
CA ASN A 244 4.92 36.11 34.28
C ASN A 244 3.41 35.87 34.36
N ASN A 245 2.62 36.88 34.74
CA ASN A 245 1.17 36.79 34.80
C ASN A 245 0.56 36.91 33.40
N LEU A 246 1.05 37.82 32.56
CA LEU A 246 0.61 37.94 31.18
C LEU A 246 0.89 36.64 30.40
N GLU A 247 2.10 36.09 30.57
CA GLU A 247 2.47 34.80 30.00
C GLU A 247 1.59 33.66 30.51
N ARG A 248 1.25 33.68 31.81
CA ARG A 248 0.30 32.71 32.38
C ARG A 248 -1.08 32.85 31.73
N VAL A 249 -1.63 34.06 31.64
CA VAL A 249 -2.95 34.30 31.02
C VAL A 249 -2.95 33.85 29.56
N ARG A 250 -1.92 34.21 28.78
CA ARG A 250 -1.79 33.77 27.38
C ARG A 250 -1.77 32.25 27.28
N ARG A 251 -0.99 31.58 28.13
CA ARG A 251 -0.93 30.13 28.17
C ARG A 251 -2.26 29.50 28.56
N ASP A 252 -2.93 30.01 29.60
CA ASP A 252 -4.20 29.45 30.08
C ASP A 252 -5.29 29.57 29.00
N VAL A 253 -5.34 30.69 28.27
CA VAL A 253 -6.22 30.87 27.11
C VAL A 253 -5.87 29.88 26.01
N TYR A 254 -4.59 29.72 25.68
CA TYR A 254 -4.12 28.77 24.67
C TYR A 254 -4.52 27.33 25.02
N GLU A 255 -4.26 26.88 26.25
CA GLU A 255 -4.63 25.54 26.73
C GLU A 255 -6.15 25.33 26.69
N THR A 256 -6.92 26.37 27.03
CA THR A 256 -8.40 26.33 26.93
C THR A 256 -8.83 26.13 25.48
N LEU A 257 -8.27 26.89 24.52
CA LEU A 257 -8.53 26.70 23.10
C LEU A 257 -8.20 25.26 22.65
N ARG A 258 -7.05 24.73 23.08
CA ARG A 258 -6.61 23.37 22.73
C ARG A 258 -7.44 22.27 23.37
N TYR A 259 -8.02 22.53 24.53
CA TYR A 259 -8.95 21.60 25.17
C TYR A 259 -10.22 21.38 24.33
N PHE A 260 -10.79 22.46 23.76
CA PHE A 260 -12.04 22.38 22.99
C PHE A 260 -11.85 22.05 21.50
N ARG A 261 -10.77 22.51 20.88
CA ARG A 261 -10.36 22.10 19.53
C ARG A 261 -8.88 21.75 19.52
N ALA A 262 -8.59 20.46 19.41
CA ALA A 262 -7.25 20.00 19.09
C ALA A 262 -6.81 20.60 17.75
N ARG A 263 -5.55 21.02 17.65
CA ARG A 263 -5.00 21.52 16.39
C ARG A 263 -5.03 20.39 15.36
N ALA A 264 -5.44 20.70 14.14
CA ALA A 264 -5.39 19.73 13.04
C ALA A 264 -3.95 19.21 12.80
N ASP A 265 -2.94 20.02 13.15
CA ASP A 265 -1.52 19.74 12.99
C ASP A 265 -0.74 20.08 14.28
N ASP A 266 -0.73 19.21 15.29
CA ASP A 266 0.19 19.34 16.45
C ASP A 266 1.66 19.15 16.08
N ASP A 267 1.94 18.98 14.79
CA ASP A 267 3.26 18.76 14.28
C ASP A 267 3.90 20.06 13.82
N ILE A 268 4.95 20.46 14.55
CA ILE A 268 5.74 21.67 14.33
C ILE A 268 6.36 21.71 12.92
N SER A 269 6.46 20.57 12.24
CA SER A 269 6.77 20.51 10.82
C SER A 269 5.66 19.80 10.06
N PRO A 270 5.15 20.37 8.95
CA PRO A 270 4.19 19.69 8.07
C PRO A 270 4.70 18.35 7.50
N HIS A 271 6.00 18.05 7.68
CA HIS A 271 6.70 16.88 7.16
C HIS A 271 7.52 16.12 8.23
N TRP A 272 7.10 16.15 9.51
CA TRP A 272 7.82 15.43 10.58
C TRP A 272 7.79 13.91 10.39
N GLN A 273 6.79 13.42 9.67
CA GLN A 273 6.79 12.08 9.10
C GLN A 273 7.81 12.07 7.99
N SER A 274 9.04 11.71 8.35
CA SER A 274 10.17 11.43 7.46
C SER A 274 9.67 10.94 6.12
N LEU A 275 9.61 11.82 5.09
CA LEU A 275 9.05 11.57 3.75
C LEU A 275 8.41 10.19 3.74
N ALA A 276 7.21 10.04 4.34
CA ALA A 276 6.52 8.76 4.29
C ALA A 276 6.35 8.59 2.80
N VAL A 277 7.24 7.76 2.23
CA VAL A 277 7.71 7.86 0.86
C VAL A 277 6.51 8.26 0.08
N SER A 278 6.48 9.51 -0.39
CA SER A 278 5.36 9.95 -1.19
C SER A 278 5.52 9.07 -2.42
N SER A 279 4.87 7.91 -2.36
CA SER A 279 4.74 6.97 -3.43
C SER A 279 3.98 7.85 -4.38
N LEU A 280 4.75 8.47 -5.28
CA LEU A 280 4.29 9.24 -6.42
C LEU A 280 2.91 8.69 -6.71
N GLN A 281 1.88 9.54 -6.49
CA GLN A 281 0.48 9.24 -6.80
C GLN A 281 0.51 8.17 -7.84
N SER A 282 0.09 6.95 -7.48
CA SER A 282 0.20 5.81 -8.37
C SER A 282 -0.53 6.21 -9.64
N SER A 283 0.20 6.73 -10.63
CA SER A 283 -0.13 6.57 -12.03
C SER A 283 -0.33 5.08 -12.06
N ALA A 284 -1.59 4.66 -12.18
CA ALA A 284 -1.95 3.27 -12.08
C ALA A 284 -1.21 2.55 -13.20
N ARG A 285 0.03 2.13 -12.90
CA ARG A 285 0.85 1.31 -13.76
C ARG A 285 0.12 -0.01 -13.66
N LEU A 286 -0.73 -0.25 -14.66
CA LEU A 286 -1.44 -1.52 -14.80
C LEU A 286 -0.39 -2.60 -14.56
N PRO A 287 -0.55 -3.40 -13.50
CA PRO A 287 0.48 -4.35 -13.15
C PRO A 287 0.65 -5.31 -14.34
N LEU A 288 1.89 -5.71 -14.63
CA LEU A 288 2.21 -6.49 -15.84
C LEU A 288 1.32 -7.73 -16.01
N TRP A 289 0.81 -8.31 -14.91
CA TRP A 289 -0.14 -9.42 -14.95
C TRP A 289 -1.50 -9.06 -15.54
N VAL A 290 -2.00 -7.83 -15.37
CA VAL A 290 -3.25 -7.35 -16.00
C VAL A 290 -3.07 -7.19 -17.50
N ILE A 291 -1.93 -6.63 -17.93
CA ILE A 291 -1.60 -6.52 -19.35
C ILE A 291 -1.44 -7.91 -19.97
N ALA A 292 -0.75 -8.82 -19.28
CA ALA A 292 -0.59 -10.21 -19.73
C ALA A 292 -1.94 -10.96 -19.76
N ALA A 293 -2.81 -10.76 -18.77
CA ALA A 293 -4.14 -11.37 -18.74
C ALA A 293 -5.03 -10.83 -19.86
N ALA A 294 -5.02 -9.52 -20.11
CA ALA A 294 -5.74 -8.91 -21.22
C ALA A 294 -5.22 -9.39 -22.58
N ALA A 295 -3.89 -9.46 -22.78
CA ALA A 295 -3.29 -9.99 -23.99
C ALA A 295 -3.64 -11.48 -24.20
N SER A 296 -3.60 -12.29 -23.15
CA SER A 296 -4.00 -13.70 -23.19
C SER A 296 -5.47 -13.88 -23.52
N ALA A 297 -6.36 -13.07 -22.94
CA ALA A 297 -7.79 -13.09 -23.27
C ALA A 297 -8.03 -12.73 -24.75
N LEU A 298 -7.32 -11.71 -25.26
CA LEU A 298 -7.45 -11.25 -26.64
C LEU A 298 -6.93 -12.30 -27.64
N LEU A 299 -5.78 -12.92 -27.36
CA LEU A 299 -5.25 -14.04 -28.15
C LEU A 299 -6.19 -15.25 -28.14
N THR A 300 -6.79 -15.55 -26.99
CA THR A 300 -7.75 -16.66 -26.87
C THR A 300 -9.00 -16.38 -27.71
N ALA A 301 -9.56 -15.17 -27.62
CA ALA A 301 -10.70 -14.75 -28.45
C ALA A 301 -10.37 -14.81 -29.95
N ALA A 302 -9.19 -14.32 -30.35
CA ALA A 302 -8.74 -14.39 -31.73
C ALA A 302 -8.58 -15.85 -32.22
N PHE A 303 -8.02 -16.74 -31.40
CA PHE A 303 -7.90 -18.16 -31.71
C PHE A 303 -9.27 -18.81 -31.93
N PHE A 304 -10.23 -18.58 -31.03
CA PHE A 304 -11.59 -19.13 -31.19
C PHE A 304 -12.30 -18.55 -32.41
N ALA A 305 -12.14 -17.25 -32.69
CA ALA A 305 -12.70 -16.64 -33.89
C ALA A 305 -12.13 -17.26 -35.16
N LEU A 306 -10.80 -17.38 -35.27
CA LEU A 306 -10.15 -18.05 -36.41
C LEU A 306 -10.60 -19.52 -36.53
N ARG A 307 -10.71 -20.23 -35.40
CA ARG A 307 -11.17 -21.62 -35.38
C ARG A 307 -12.58 -21.76 -35.96
N VAL A 308 -13.50 -20.86 -35.59
CA VAL A 308 -14.88 -20.86 -36.12
C VAL A 308 -14.87 -20.54 -37.61
N ILE A 309 -14.10 -19.54 -38.06
CA ILE A 309 -14.00 -19.19 -39.48
C ILE A 309 -13.49 -20.38 -40.30
N ILE A 310 -12.38 -21.00 -39.88
CA ILE A 310 -11.79 -22.15 -40.57
C ILE A 310 -12.73 -23.34 -40.57
N THR A 311 -13.44 -23.60 -39.46
CA THR A 311 -14.40 -24.72 -39.39
C THR A 311 -15.56 -24.47 -40.35
N ASN A 312 -16.13 -23.26 -40.36
CA ASN A 312 -17.21 -22.92 -41.28
C ASN A 312 -16.76 -23.03 -42.74
N GLU A 313 -15.58 -22.51 -43.10
CA GLU A 313 -15.03 -22.65 -44.46
C GLU A 313 -14.78 -24.12 -44.82
N GLY A 314 -14.24 -24.89 -43.88
CA GLY A 314 -14.04 -26.33 -44.01
C GLY A 314 -15.34 -27.09 -44.26
N ASP A 315 -16.39 -26.79 -43.50
CA ASP A 315 -17.72 -27.39 -43.67
C ASP A 315 -18.35 -26.99 -45.01
N THR A 316 -18.18 -25.74 -45.46
CA THR A 316 -18.65 -25.33 -46.79
C THR A 316 -17.91 -26.04 -47.92
N LEU A 317 -16.61 -26.26 -47.78
CA LEU A 317 -15.80 -26.98 -48.75
C LEU A 317 -16.13 -28.48 -48.74
N ALA A 318 -16.29 -29.08 -47.56
CA ALA A 318 -16.72 -30.45 -47.39
C ALA A 318 -18.10 -30.68 -48.02
N GLY A 319 -19.04 -29.75 -47.83
CA GLY A 319 -20.34 -29.77 -48.50
C GLY A 319 -20.23 -29.71 -50.02
N ARG A 320 -19.33 -28.89 -50.57
CA ARG A 320 -19.08 -28.84 -52.02
C ARG A 320 -18.43 -30.12 -52.55
N LEU A 321 -17.48 -30.70 -51.81
CA LEU A 321 -16.85 -31.97 -52.16
C LEU A 321 -17.84 -33.14 -52.11
N LEU A 322 -18.71 -33.18 -51.10
CA LEU A 322 -19.79 -34.16 -51.01
C LEU A 322 -20.83 -33.96 -52.11
N ALA A 323 -21.10 -32.72 -52.53
CA ALA A 323 -21.98 -32.44 -53.67
C ALA A 323 -21.35 -32.84 -55.02
N LEU A 324 -20.03 -32.98 -55.09
CA LEU A 324 -19.32 -33.54 -56.24
C LEU A 324 -19.32 -35.07 -56.25
N ASP A 325 -19.72 -35.71 -55.14
CA ASP A 325 -19.92 -37.16 -55.06
C ASP A 325 -21.40 -37.48 -55.38
N PRO A 326 -21.72 -37.92 -56.62
CA PRO A 326 -23.09 -38.20 -56.99
C PRO A 326 -23.65 -39.34 -56.15
N SER A 327 -24.72 -39.08 -55.40
CA SER A 327 -25.40 -40.05 -54.51
C SER A 327 -26.15 -41.17 -55.26
N MET A 328 -25.97 -41.27 -56.58
CA MET A 328 -26.46 -42.38 -57.38
C MET A 328 -25.29 -43.33 -57.63
N PRO A 329 -25.41 -44.64 -57.32
CA PRO A 329 -24.39 -45.59 -57.71
C PRO A 329 -24.22 -45.51 -59.23
N VAL A 330 -23.03 -45.13 -59.69
CA VAL A 330 -22.67 -45.15 -61.11
C VAL A 330 -22.69 -46.61 -61.55
N ALA A 331 -23.83 -47.05 -62.08
CA ALA A 331 -23.96 -48.32 -62.75
C ALA A 331 -23.18 -48.23 -64.07
N ILE A 332 -21.99 -48.84 -64.09
CA ILE A 332 -21.24 -49.04 -65.32
C ILE A 332 -22.02 -50.07 -66.15
N GLU A 333 -22.92 -49.62 -67.04
CA GLU A 333 -23.44 -50.47 -68.12
C GLU A 333 -22.28 -50.78 -69.08
N ARG A 334 -21.61 -51.91 -68.82
CA ARG A 334 -20.72 -52.51 -69.82
C ARG A 334 -21.60 -53.19 -70.87
N ALA A 335 -21.51 -52.72 -72.11
CA ALA A 335 -22.04 -53.44 -73.27
C ALA A 335 -21.53 -54.89 -73.21
N SER A 336 -22.48 -55.83 -73.20
CA SER A 336 -22.21 -57.27 -73.17
C SER A 336 -21.46 -57.69 -74.43
N VAL A 337 -20.18 -58.02 -74.27
CA VAL A 337 -19.42 -58.78 -75.27
C VAL A 337 -19.44 -60.25 -74.86
N MET A 338 -19.98 -61.08 -75.75
CA MET A 338 -19.99 -62.53 -75.66
C MET A 338 -18.56 -63.12 -75.52
N PRO A 339 -18.44 -64.30 -74.91
CA PRO A 339 -17.16 -64.82 -74.42
C PRO A 339 -16.34 -65.51 -75.52
N SER A 340 -15.02 -65.28 -75.53
CA SER A 340 -14.10 -66.14 -76.29
C SER A 340 -12.79 -66.36 -75.53
N ALA A 341 -12.58 -67.65 -75.23
CA ALA A 341 -11.31 -68.36 -75.15
C ALA A 341 -10.32 -68.13 -73.98
N ALA A 342 -10.25 -69.20 -73.18
CA ALA A 342 -9.08 -69.83 -72.56
C ALA A 342 -8.47 -69.24 -71.26
N PRO A 343 -8.32 -70.08 -70.20
CA PRO A 343 -7.89 -69.64 -68.88
C PRO A 343 -6.36 -69.68 -68.75
N VAL A 344 -5.78 -68.63 -68.16
CA VAL A 344 -4.44 -68.71 -67.55
C VAL A 344 -4.62 -68.85 -66.05
N LYS A 345 -4.29 -70.04 -65.54
CA LYS A 345 -4.07 -70.32 -64.12
C LYS A 345 -2.99 -69.37 -63.58
N ILE A 346 -3.32 -68.60 -62.56
CA ILE A 346 -2.35 -68.16 -61.55
C ILE A 346 -2.89 -68.56 -60.17
N ALA A 347 -1.98 -69.16 -59.41
CA ALA A 347 -2.16 -69.86 -58.15
C ALA A 347 -2.65 -68.97 -56.99
N PRO A 348 -3.26 -69.57 -55.95
CA PRO A 348 -3.80 -68.87 -54.78
C PRO A 348 -2.68 -68.19 -53.95
N PRO A 349 -2.94 -67.02 -53.34
CA PRO A 349 -2.02 -66.48 -52.35
C PRO A 349 -2.04 -67.33 -51.07
N VAL A 350 -0.84 -67.41 -50.52
CA VAL A 350 -0.35 -68.30 -49.49
C VAL A 350 -0.99 -68.01 -48.13
N ALA A 351 -1.06 -69.07 -47.31
CA ALA A 351 -1.45 -69.14 -45.90
C ALA A 351 -0.90 -67.99 -45.01
N PRO A 352 -1.55 -67.67 -43.87
CA PRO A 352 -1.36 -66.43 -43.13
C PRO A 352 0.02 -66.34 -42.50
N THR A 353 0.80 -65.33 -42.90
CA THR A 353 1.91 -64.82 -42.09
C THR A 353 1.32 -64.39 -40.74
N ARG A 354 1.82 -64.96 -39.63
CA ARG A 354 1.38 -64.54 -38.27
C ARG A 354 1.48 -63.02 -38.17
N SER A 355 0.39 -62.38 -37.75
CA SER A 355 0.36 -60.93 -37.64
C SER A 355 1.40 -60.48 -36.61
N GLN A 356 1.95 -59.28 -36.78
CA GLN A 356 2.99 -58.74 -35.91
C GLN A 356 2.61 -58.79 -34.42
N ILE A 357 1.35 -58.52 -34.10
CA ILE A 357 0.82 -58.63 -32.73
C ILE A 357 0.85 -60.06 -32.21
N ASP A 358 0.57 -61.07 -33.04
CA ASP A 358 0.61 -62.49 -32.61
C ASP A 358 2.03 -62.91 -32.22
N ARG A 359 3.06 -62.37 -32.89
CA ARG A 359 4.47 -62.64 -32.56
C ARG A 359 4.86 -62.03 -31.22
N ILE A 360 4.51 -60.76 -31.00
CA ILE A 360 4.78 -60.04 -29.75
C ILE A 360 3.99 -60.67 -28.58
N HIS A 361 2.72 -61.01 -28.80
CA HIS A 361 1.88 -61.67 -27.80
C HIS A 361 2.41 -63.08 -27.45
N ALA A 362 2.85 -63.86 -28.44
CA ALA A 362 3.45 -65.17 -28.19
C ALA A 362 4.78 -65.08 -27.42
N ALA A 363 5.63 -64.09 -27.74
CA ALA A 363 6.90 -63.86 -27.05
C ALA A 363 6.69 -63.44 -25.58
N LEU A 364 5.64 -62.67 -25.31
CA LEU A 364 5.32 -62.15 -23.96
C LEU A 364 4.34 -63.03 -23.18
N ALA A 365 3.85 -64.14 -23.73
CA ALA A 365 2.82 -64.98 -23.12
C ALA A 365 3.16 -65.41 -21.68
N LYS A 366 4.42 -65.75 -21.39
CA LYS A 366 4.89 -66.12 -20.04
C LYS A 366 4.83 -64.97 -19.03
N THR A 367 4.99 -63.74 -19.50
CA THR A 367 5.00 -62.53 -18.67
C THR A 367 3.59 -61.99 -18.50
N ILE A 368 2.75 -62.06 -19.55
CA ILE A 368 1.32 -61.77 -19.48
C ILE A 368 0.62 -62.70 -18.47
N ALA A 369 0.95 -64.01 -18.48
CA ALA A 369 0.39 -64.98 -17.54
C ALA A 369 0.78 -64.72 -16.07
N ARG A 370 1.88 -64.00 -15.82
CA ARG A 370 2.30 -63.57 -14.46
C ARG A 370 1.56 -62.31 -13.98
N GLY A 371 0.77 -61.66 -14.84
CA GLY A 371 -0.09 -60.53 -14.53
C GLY A 371 0.58 -59.16 -14.68
N GLY A 372 -0.25 -58.14 -14.98
CA GLY A 372 0.12 -56.72 -15.04
C GLY A 372 0.83 -56.22 -16.31
N LEU A 373 0.81 -57.03 -17.37
CA LEU A 373 1.21 -56.67 -18.74
C LEU A 373 0.05 -56.96 -19.69
N ILE A 374 -0.32 -56.01 -20.55
CA ILE A 374 -1.37 -56.17 -21.56
C ILE A 374 -0.79 -55.79 -22.93
N VAL A 375 -1.09 -56.59 -23.97
CA VAL A 375 -0.68 -56.29 -25.35
C VAL A 375 -1.91 -56.06 -26.19
N GLY A 376 -1.97 -54.93 -26.88
CA GLY A 376 -3.10 -54.52 -27.71
C GLY A 376 -2.69 -53.77 -28.96
N THR A 377 -3.69 -53.31 -29.73
CA THR A 377 -3.48 -52.41 -30.87
C THR A 377 -4.25 -51.11 -30.67
N GLN A 378 -3.62 -50.00 -31.03
CA GLN A 378 -4.25 -48.69 -31.06
C GLN A 378 -3.83 -47.95 -32.33
N GLY A 379 -4.76 -47.83 -33.29
CA GLY A 379 -4.50 -47.23 -34.59
C GLY A 379 -3.35 -47.92 -35.34
N ARG A 380 -2.29 -47.15 -35.61
CA ARG A 380 -1.07 -47.60 -36.32
C ARG A 380 0.01 -48.20 -35.40
N PHE A 381 -0.25 -48.30 -34.10
CA PHE A 381 0.73 -48.82 -33.13
C PHE A 381 0.23 -50.10 -32.45
N ILE A 382 1.17 -50.97 -32.12
CA ILE A 382 1.03 -52.06 -31.16
C ILE A 382 1.47 -51.52 -29.81
N ILE A 383 0.64 -51.67 -28.79
CA ILE A 383 0.89 -51.15 -27.45
C ILE A 383 1.12 -52.31 -26.49
N VAL A 384 2.22 -52.22 -25.75
CA VAL A 384 2.49 -53.06 -24.59
C VAL A 384 2.29 -52.17 -23.35
N GLU A 385 1.15 -52.32 -22.70
CA GLU A 385 0.77 -51.58 -21.50
C GLU A 385 1.35 -52.29 -20.26
N ILE A 386 2.10 -51.53 -19.46
CA ILE A 386 2.65 -51.99 -18.20
C ILE A 386 2.04 -51.22 -17.05
N ASN A 387 1.40 -51.92 -16.10
CA ASN A 387 0.83 -51.28 -14.94
C ASN A 387 1.91 -50.68 -14.01
N ASN A 388 1.72 -49.45 -13.54
CA ASN A 388 2.68 -48.74 -12.70
C ASN A 388 3.01 -49.47 -11.39
N VAL A 389 2.11 -50.28 -10.83
CA VAL A 389 2.35 -51.03 -9.57
C VAL A 389 3.54 -51.99 -9.70
N LEU A 390 3.77 -52.53 -10.89
CA LEU A 390 4.91 -53.40 -11.20
C LEU A 390 6.21 -52.61 -11.39
N LEU A 391 6.11 -51.35 -11.78
CA LEU A 391 7.25 -50.52 -12.16
C LEU A 391 7.78 -49.66 -11.01
N PHE A 392 6.90 -49.03 -10.24
CA PHE A 392 7.25 -47.94 -9.32
C PHE A 392 6.58 -48.08 -7.94
N PRO A 393 7.25 -47.68 -6.85
CA PRO A 393 6.57 -47.36 -5.59
C PRO A 393 5.62 -46.16 -5.74
N SER A 394 4.60 -46.07 -4.90
CA SER A 394 3.62 -44.98 -4.95
C SER A 394 4.29 -43.60 -4.83
N GLY A 395 3.99 -42.70 -5.78
CA GLY A 395 4.49 -41.31 -5.79
C GLY A 395 5.98 -41.13 -6.13
N ARG A 396 6.68 -42.20 -6.55
CA ARG A 396 8.10 -42.15 -6.95
C ARG A 396 8.28 -42.47 -8.44
N ALA A 397 9.46 -42.13 -8.96
CA ALA A 397 9.90 -42.47 -10.32
C ALA A 397 11.13 -43.41 -10.32
N GLU A 398 11.58 -43.87 -9.14
CA GLU A 398 12.60 -44.92 -9.07
C GLU A 398 11.98 -46.29 -9.37
N ILE A 399 12.61 -47.04 -10.28
CA ILE A 399 12.15 -48.36 -10.71
C ILE A 399 12.44 -49.42 -9.64
N LYS A 400 11.48 -50.33 -9.45
CA LYS A 400 11.68 -51.52 -8.62
C LYS A 400 12.70 -52.48 -9.26
N PRO A 401 13.60 -53.09 -8.49
CA PRO A 401 14.56 -54.07 -9.02
C PRO A 401 13.88 -55.29 -9.67
N GLU A 402 12.65 -55.60 -9.24
CA GLU A 402 11.78 -56.65 -9.80
C GLU A 402 11.41 -56.42 -11.28
N PHE A 403 11.53 -55.20 -11.80
CA PHE A 403 11.28 -54.92 -13.22
C PHE A 403 12.41 -55.39 -14.13
N GLY A 404 13.62 -55.62 -13.60
CA GLY A 404 14.79 -56.00 -14.41
C GLY A 404 14.58 -57.23 -15.30
N PRO A 405 14.01 -58.34 -14.80
CA PRO A 405 13.65 -59.51 -15.60
C PRO A 405 12.52 -59.23 -16.61
N ILE A 406 11.49 -58.48 -16.22
CA ILE A 406 10.37 -58.13 -17.11
C ILE A 406 10.86 -57.26 -18.28
N ALA A 407 11.75 -56.31 -18.02
CA ALA A 407 12.39 -55.48 -19.04
C ALA A 407 13.25 -56.31 -20.01
N ALA A 408 13.85 -57.40 -19.55
CA ALA A 408 14.61 -58.32 -20.40
C ALA A 408 13.68 -59.13 -21.33
N ASP A 409 12.56 -59.63 -20.80
CA ASP A 409 11.54 -60.35 -21.60
C ASP A 409 10.93 -59.43 -22.67
N ILE A 410 10.64 -58.18 -22.32
CA ILE A 410 10.12 -57.17 -23.26
C ILE A 410 11.17 -56.81 -24.31
N ALA A 411 12.42 -56.56 -23.92
CA ALA A 411 13.47 -56.27 -24.89
C ALA A 411 13.67 -57.43 -25.88
N ALA A 412 13.67 -58.68 -25.40
CA ALA A 412 13.78 -59.85 -26.26
C ALA A 412 12.60 -60.00 -27.24
N ALA A 413 11.38 -59.62 -26.83
CA ALA A 413 10.20 -59.65 -27.68
C ALA A 413 10.18 -58.53 -28.74
N LEU A 414 10.77 -57.36 -28.43
CA LEU A 414 10.71 -56.17 -29.29
C LEU A 414 11.97 -55.97 -30.16
N GLU A 415 13.09 -56.59 -29.82
CA GLU A 415 14.33 -56.56 -30.61
C GLU A 415 14.14 -57.00 -32.08
N PRO A 416 13.44 -58.12 -32.41
CA PRO A 416 13.29 -58.58 -33.79
C PRO A 416 12.30 -57.74 -34.62
N GLU A 417 11.48 -56.92 -33.96
CA GLU A 417 10.45 -56.12 -34.62
C GLU A 417 11.04 -54.80 -35.15
N PRO A 418 10.73 -54.35 -36.39
CA PRO A 418 11.28 -53.11 -36.95
C PRO A 418 10.58 -51.86 -36.41
N GLY A 419 11.24 -50.69 -36.53
CA GLY A 419 10.66 -49.38 -36.21
C GLY A 419 11.13 -48.74 -34.89
N PRO A 420 10.81 -47.46 -34.66
CA PRO A 420 11.07 -46.78 -33.39
C PRO A 420 10.17 -47.31 -32.27
N ILE A 421 10.71 -47.41 -31.06
CA ILE A 421 9.99 -47.78 -29.84
C ILE A 421 9.73 -46.50 -29.07
N MET A 422 8.46 -46.16 -28.85
CA MET A 422 8.07 -45.01 -28.03
C MET A 422 7.66 -45.49 -26.65
N ILE A 423 8.27 -44.96 -25.61
CA ILE A 423 7.91 -45.23 -24.21
C ILE A 423 7.13 -44.03 -23.70
N VAL A 424 5.86 -44.21 -23.40
CA VAL A 424 4.93 -43.15 -23.00
C VAL A 424 4.50 -43.35 -21.55
N GLY A 425 4.76 -42.37 -20.70
CA GLY A 425 4.33 -42.39 -19.30
C GLY A 425 2.95 -41.76 -19.11
N HIS A 426 2.11 -42.39 -18.30
CA HIS A 426 0.81 -41.87 -17.85
C HIS A 426 0.71 -41.84 -16.31
N THR A 427 -0.04 -40.89 -15.78
CA THR A 427 -0.31 -40.69 -14.35
C THR A 427 -1.82 -40.60 -14.08
N ASP A 428 -2.22 -40.71 -12.82
CA ASP A 428 -3.60 -40.42 -12.40
C ASP A 428 -3.81 -38.91 -12.22
N ASN A 429 -5.04 -38.51 -11.90
CA ASN A 429 -5.41 -37.12 -11.60
C ASN A 429 -4.93 -36.61 -10.23
N VAL A 430 -4.17 -37.41 -9.46
CA VAL A 430 -3.70 -37.02 -8.13
C VAL A 430 -2.38 -36.29 -8.28
N LYS A 431 -2.40 -34.98 -8.02
CA LYS A 431 -1.20 -34.15 -8.14
C LYS A 431 -0.07 -34.63 -7.21
N PRO A 432 1.20 -34.52 -7.63
CA PRO A 432 2.33 -34.87 -6.78
C PRO A 432 2.30 -34.04 -5.49
N ARG A 433 2.67 -34.65 -4.35
CA ARG A 433 2.74 -33.94 -3.06
C ARG A 433 3.77 -32.81 -3.14
N LYS A 434 3.61 -31.75 -2.33
CA LYS A 434 4.57 -30.63 -2.25
C LYS A 434 6.00 -31.05 -1.91
N SER A 435 6.18 -32.21 -1.27
CA SER A 435 7.48 -32.81 -0.94
C SER A 435 8.05 -33.70 -2.05
N SER A 436 7.33 -33.89 -3.16
CA SER A 436 7.80 -34.65 -4.32
C SER A 436 8.82 -33.81 -5.11
N PRO A 437 9.86 -34.42 -5.70
CA PRO A 437 10.78 -33.71 -6.58
C PRO A 437 10.13 -33.26 -7.91
N PHE A 438 8.92 -33.73 -8.23
CA PHE A 438 8.22 -33.43 -9.46
C PHE A 438 7.18 -32.32 -9.26
N LYS A 439 7.22 -31.30 -10.14
CA LYS A 439 6.33 -30.12 -10.06
C LYS A 439 4.95 -30.38 -10.65
N SER A 440 4.84 -31.32 -11.59
CA SER A 440 3.60 -31.66 -12.28
C SER A 440 3.48 -33.16 -12.57
N ASN A 441 2.25 -33.62 -12.84
CA ASN A 441 1.97 -34.97 -13.31
C ASN A 441 2.65 -35.27 -14.66
N PHE A 442 2.75 -34.26 -15.52
CA PHE A 442 3.51 -34.33 -16.75
C PHE A 442 5.01 -34.62 -16.50
N ASP A 443 5.66 -33.86 -15.61
CA ASP A 443 7.07 -34.09 -15.26
C ASP A 443 7.30 -35.49 -14.67
N LEU A 444 6.37 -35.94 -13.81
CA LEU A 444 6.40 -37.28 -13.23
C LEU A 444 6.28 -38.36 -14.31
N SER A 445 5.40 -38.18 -15.29
CA SER A 445 5.18 -39.12 -16.39
C SER A 445 6.41 -39.26 -17.29
N ILE A 446 7.07 -38.15 -17.63
CA ILE A 446 8.33 -38.14 -18.40
C ILE A 446 9.43 -38.81 -17.58
N ALA A 447 9.57 -38.48 -16.29
CA ALA A 447 10.60 -39.04 -15.44
C ALA A 447 10.48 -40.57 -15.33
N ARG A 448 9.24 -41.08 -15.21
CA ARG A 448 8.97 -42.52 -15.20
C ARG A 448 9.32 -43.18 -16.53
N ALA A 449 8.89 -42.59 -17.65
CA ALA A 449 9.20 -43.13 -18.97
C ALA A 449 10.72 -43.12 -19.24
N LYS A 450 11.45 -42.08 -18.80
CA LYS A 450 12.92 -42.03 -18.84
C LYS A 450 13.57 -43.10 -17.99
N ALA A 451 13.05 -43.38 -16.79
CA ALA A 451 13.57 -44.45 -15.95
C ALA A 451 13.42 -45.80 -16.65
N VAL A 452 12.27 -46.07 -17.28
CA VAL A 452 12.03 -47.32 -18.01
C VAL A 452 12.97 -47.44 -19.20
N ALA A 453 13.13 -46.34 -19.96
CA ALA A 453 14.08 -46.27 -21.05
C ALA A 453 15.52 -46.54 -20.60
N ALA A 454 15.95 -46.02 -19.44
CA ALA A 454 17.30 -46.24 -18.92
C ALA A 454 17.58 -47.71 -18.58
N VAL A 455 16.57 -48.44 -18.11
CA VAL A 455 16.68 -49.89 -17.84
C VAL A 455 16.64 -50.70 -19.14
N MET A 456 15.85 -50.26 -20.12
CA MET A 456 15.65 -50.98 -21.37
C MET A 456 16.76 -50.75 -22.39
N ALA A 457 17.27 -49.52 -22.52
CA ALA A 457 18.24 -49.14 -23.55
C ALA A 457 19.49 -50.04 -23.65
N PRO A 458 20.12 -50.49 -22.54
CA PRO A 458 21.27 -51.39 -22.61
C PRO A 458 20.96 -52.80 -23.16
N ARG A 459 19.67 -53.16 -23.26
CA ARG A 459 19.21 -54.48 -23.71
C ARG A 459 18.87 -54.54 -25.19
N PHE A 460 18.89 -53.40 -25.89
CA PHE A 460 18.67 -53.32 -27.34
C PHE A 460 19.99 -53.12 -28.08
N SER A 461 20.15 -53.72 -29.26
CA SER A 461 21.37 -53.55 -30.07
C SER A 461 21.54 -52.11 -30.58
N LYS A 462 20.43 -51.36 -30.71
CA LYS A 462 20.40 -49.96 -31.14
C LYS A 462 19.60 -49.11 -30.15
N PRO A 463 20.24 -48.53 -29.12
CA PRO A 463 19.58 -47.68 -28.14
C PRO A 463 18.85 -46.46 -28.74
N SER A 464 19.30 -45.98 -29.91
CA SER A 464 18.68 -44.87 -30.64
C SER A 464 17.27 -45.16 -31.18
N ARG A 465 16.81 -46.42 -31.12
CA ARG A 465 15.43 -46.78 -31.45
C ARG A 465 14.43 -46.35 -30.37
N ILE A 466 14.89 -46.09 -29.15
CA ILE A 466 14.01 -45.75 -28.03
C ILE A 466 13.83 -44.25 -27.96
N THR A 467 12.57 -43.83 -27.94
CA THR A 467 12.14 -42.45 -27.69
C THR A 467 11.24 -42.41 -26.47
N VAL A 468 11.25 -41.29 -25.77
CA VAL A 468 10.51 -41.11 -24.51
C VAL A 468 9.54 -39.96 -24.66
N ASP A 469 8.29 -40.20 -24.27
CA ASP A 469 7.23 -39.21 -24.20
C ASP A 469 6.48 -39.31 -22.86
N GLY A 470 5.78 -38.26 -22.47
CA GLY A 470 4.93 -38.25 -21.28
C GLY A 470 3.61 -37.57 -21.58
N LYS A 471 2.50 -38.20 -21.17
CA LYS A 471 1.15 -37.64 -21.33
C LYS A 471 0.58 -37.10 -20.02
N GLY A 472 1.28 -37.26 -18.90
CA GLY A 472 0.74 -36.85 -17.60
C GLY A 472 -0.59 -37.55 -17.31
N GLU A 473 -1.58 -36.77 -16.87
CA GLU A 473 -2.95 -37.26 -16.62
C GLU A 473 -3.84 -37.25 -17.87
N ASP A 474 -3.29 -36.85 -19.01
CA ASP A 474 -3.98 -36.84 -20.29
C ASP A 474 -4.10 -38.29 -20.83
N GLU A 475 -5.22 -38.59 -21.49
CA GLU A 475 -5.60 -39.94 -21.97
C GLU A 475 -5.82 -40.99 -20.87
N PRO A 476 -6.77 -40.76 -19.93
CA PRO A 476 -7.17 -41.78 -18.96
C PRO A 476 -7.90 -42.93 -19.65
N ILE A 477 -7.53 -44.17 -19.30
CA ILE A 477 -8.18 -45.40 -19.80
C ILE A 477 -9.29 -45.89 -18.87
N ALA A 478 -9.35 -45.36 -17.65
CA ALA A 478 -10.31 -45.72 -16.62
C ALA A 478 -10.77 -44.50 -15.80
N ASP A 479 -11.83 -44.67 -15.02
CA ASP A 479 -12.39 -43.58 -14.22
C ASP A 479 -11.46 -43.17 -13.07
N ASN A 480 -11.04 -41.90 -13.08
CA ASN A 480 -10.20 -41.30 -12.06
C ASN A 480 -10.90 -41.11 -10.70
N ALA A 481 -12.23 -41.25 -10.63
CA ALA A 481 -12.97 -41.17 -9.37
C ALA A 481 -12.70 -42.37 -8.45
N THR A 482 -12.45 -43.56 -9.01
CA THR A 482 -12.24 -44.79 -8.25
C THR A 482 -10.75 -45.05 -7.97
N PRO A 483 -10.37 -45.58 -6.78
CA PRO A 483 -9.00 -46.02 -6.51
C PRO A 483 -8.45 -47.01 -7.54
N GLU A 484 -9.33 -47.89 -8.03
CA GLU A 484 -9.03 -48.93 -9.01
C GLU A 484 -8.75 -48.31 -10.39
N GLY A 485 -9.59 -47.40 -10.87
CA GLY A 485 -9.38 -46.71 -12.13
C GLY A 485 -8.14 -45.79 -12.12
N ARG A 486 -7.85 -45.14 -10.99
CA ARG A 486 -6.57 -44.42 -10.82
C ARG A 486 -5.36 -45.35 -10.91
N ALA A 487 -5.46 -46.58 -10.41
CA ALA A 487 -4.38 -47.54 -10.51
C ALA A 487 -4.14 -48.02 -11.95
N GLN A 488 -5.17 -48.04 -12.80
CA GLN A 488 -5.06 -48.34 -14.24
C GLN A 488 -4.49 -47.15 -15.02
N ASN A 489 -4.87 -45.92 -14.67
CA ASN A 489 -4.35 -44.71 -15.33
C ASN A 489 -2.87 -44.45 -15.05
N ARG A 490 -2.34 -44.96 -13.93
CA ARG A 490 -0.90 -45.04 -13.70
C ARG A 490 -0.34 -46.23 -14.50
N ARG A 491 0.16 -45.97 -15.70
CA ARG A 491 0.76 -46.98 -16.59
C ARG A 491 1.91 -46.41 -17.41
N VAL A 492 2.68 -47.30 -18.02
CA VAL A 492 3.67 -46.95 -19.03
C VAL A 492 3.39 -47.80 -20.26
N ASP A 493 3.19 -47.14 -21.38
CA ASP A 493 2.83 -47.77 -22.65
C ASP A 493 4.05 -47.80 -23.56
N LEU A 494 4.39 -48.97 -24.10
CA LEU A 494 5.42 -49.10 -25.11
C LEU A 494 4.76 -49.29 -26.46
N MET A 495 4.96 -48.33 -27.35
CA MET A 495 4.33 -48.27 -28.65
C MET A 495 5.34 -48.58 -29.76
N ILE A 496 4.98 -49.49 -30.65
CA ILE A 496 5.75 -49.84 -31.85
C ILE A 496 4.83 -49.72 -33.06
N PRO A 497 5.25 -49.08 -34.17
CA PRO A 497 4.42 -48.98 -35.36
C PRO A 497 4.19 -50.35 -36.00
N LYS A 498 2.99 -50.53 -36.56
CA LYS A 498 2.66 -51.75 -37.31
C LYS A 498 3.55 -51.85 -38.55
N GLU A 499 4.00 -53.07 -38.90
CA GLU A 499 4.79 -53.34 -40.11
C GLU A 499 4.15 -52.78 -41.38
N GLU A 500 2.82 -52.77 -41.47
CA GLU A 500 2.07 -52.22 -42.60
C GLU A 500 2.15 -50.68 -42.72
N THR A 501 2.66 -50.01 -41.68
CA THR A 501 2.74 -48.54 -41.60
C THR A 501 4.17 -48.00 -41.49
N LEU A 502 5.17 -48.89 -41.62
CA LEU A 502 6.59 -48.58 -41.81
C LEU A 502 6.89 -48.50 -43.30
#